data_AF-N8Q1M2-F1
#
_entry.id   AF-N8Q1M2-F1
#
_cell.length_a   1.000
_cell.length_b   1.000
_cell.length_c   1.000
_cell.angle_alpha   90.00
_cell.angle_beta   90.00
_cell.angle_gamma   90.00
#
_symmetry.space_group_name_H-M   'P 1'
#
loop_
_entity.id
_entity.type
_entity.pdbx_description
1 polymer ?
#
loop_
_entity_poly.entity_id
_entity_poly.type
_entity_poly.pdbx_seq_one_letter_code
_entity_poly.pdbx_strand_id
1 'polypeptide(L)'
;MKKIASILILGSVVLASQSHAGLGTLSSLASKAVATTTGTSSQNLDLAGFLKQAQATNAMFIQSRTTLATLFAERKDSEELKTKLNSLKTTSDVKEKEAIQKEITKLTNDVLDASKKDEAATLERINALSVSQKQLLVNSLTNFAIAGLSARELVLNSKQVSMQMLSNPRSVSDSGMSFMDAKGLLGDVTGIAKNATMALVEYPQLMKKAGLNFKAPESAAAKPVDISDSI
;
A
#
# COMPACT_ATOMS: atom_id res chain seq x y z
N MET A 1 57.13 -1.39 4.46
CA MET A 1 56.47 -2.71 4.33
C MET A 1 55.07 -2.63 4.94
N LYS A 2 54.04 -2.69 4.11
CA LYS A 2 52.62 -2.59 4.51
C LYS A 2 52.13 -3.95 4.99
N LYS A 3 51.44 -4.02 6.13
CA LYS A 3 50.65 -5.19 6.53
C LYS A 3 49.20 -4.73 6.67
N ILE A 4 48.38 -5.13 5.69
CA ILE A 4 46.93 -4.94 5.67
C ILE A 4 46.34 -6.18 6.34
N ALA A 5 45.62 -5.98 7.44
CA ALA A 5 44.83 -7.02 8.08
C ALA A 5 43.42 -7.02 7.48
N SER A 6 43.04 -8.19 6.98
CA SER A 6 41.80 -8.51 6.28
C SER A 6 40.55 -8.22 7.13
N ILE A 7 39.63 -7.43 6.58
CA ILE A 7 38.25 -7.33 7.07
C ILE A 7 37.45 -8.44 6.39
N LEU A 8 36.90 -9.32 7.22
CA LEU A 8 35.98 -10.39 6.84
C LEU A 8 34.65 -9.75 6.39
N ILE A 9 34.42 -9.68 5.09
CA ILE A 9 33.14 -9.27 4.50
C ILE A 9 32.19 -10.46 4.59
N LEU A 10 31.32 -10.45 5.60
CA LEU A 10 30.20 -11.39 5.68
C LEU A 10 29.07 -10.91 4.76
N GLY A 11 28.97 -11.61 3.63
CA GLY A 11 27.79 -11.88 2.80
C GLY A 11 26.65 -10.87 2.80
N SER A 12 26.65 -10.01 1.79
CA SER A 12 25.43 -9.35 1.30
C SER A 12 24.52 -10.44 0.71
N VAL A 13 23.49 -10.87 1.45
CA VAL A 13 22.36 -11.56 0.84
C VAL A 13 21.64 -10.51 -0.02
N VAL A 14 21.83 -10.63 -1.33
CA VAL A 14 21.02 -9.96 -2.34
C VAL A 14 19.60 -10.51 -2.20
N LEU A 15 18.80 -9.89 -1.33
CA LEU A 15 17.35 -10.04 -1.37
C LEU A 15 16.89 -9.28 -2.60
N ALA A 16 16.43 -10.06 -3.58
CA ALA A 16 15.83 -9.58 -4.80
C ALA A 16 14.93 -8.39 -4.50
N SER A 17 15.31 -7.24 -5.03
CA SER A 17 14.42 -6.12 -5.27
C SER A 17 13.20 -6.68 -5.98
N GLN A 18 12.12 -6.88 -5.24
CA GLN A 18 10.80 -7.06 -5.81
C GLN A 18 10.46 -5.71 -6.43
N SER A 19 10.97 -5.49 -7.63
CA SER A 19 10.44 -4.52 -8.56
C SER A 19 8.95 -4.76 -8.57
N HIS A 20 8.19 -3.80 -8.06
CA HIS A 20 6.74 -3.82 -8.09
C HIS A 20 6.36 -3.96 -9.56
N ALA A 21 6.11 -5.20 -9.99
CA ALA A 21 5.53 -5.49 -11.29
C ALA A 21 4.27 -4.62 -11.35
N GLY A 22 4.26 -3.70 -12.30
CA GLY A 22 3.25 -2.67 -12.41
C GLY A 22 1.88 -3.28 -12.18
N LEU A 23 1.10 -2.65 -11.30
CA LEU A 23 -0.30 -3.01 -11.02
C LEU A 23 -1.01 -3.13 -12.37
N GLY A 24 -1.12 -4.35 -12.87
CA GLY A 24 -1.71 -4.63 -14.16
C GLY A 24 -3.14 -4.13 -14.11
N THR A 25 -3.54 -3.31 -15.07
CA THR A 25 -4.92 -2.85 -15.22
C THR A 25 -5.87 -4.05 -15.05
N LEU A 26 -6.93 -3.88 -14.26
CA LEU A 26 -8.02 -4.86 -14.14
C LEU A 26 -8.63 -5.24 -15.49
N SER A 27 -8.45 -4.43 -16.54
CA SER A 27 -8.81 -4.78 -17.92
C SER A 27 -8.21 -6.11 -18.36
N SER A 28 -7.02 -6.51 -17.90
CA SER A 28 -6.44 -7.83 -18.24
C SER A 28 -7.10 -8.99 -17.50
N LEU A 29 -7.62 -8.76 -16.28
CA LEU A 29 -8.39 -9.73 -15.52
C LEU A 29 -9.80 -9.90 -16.11
N ALA A 30 -10.41 -8.79 -16.56
CA ALA A 30 -11.66 -8.77 -17.28
C ALA A 30 -11.53 -9.37 -18.70
N SER A 31 -10.41 -9.14 -19.40
CA SER A 31 -10.19 -9.64 -20.77
C SER A 31 -9.82 -11.13 -20.84
N LYS A 32 -9.47 -11.76 -19.71
CA LYS A 32 -9.44 -13.23 -19.60
C LYS A 32 -10.83 -13.86 -19.51
N ALA A 33 -11.90 -13.07 -19.54
CA ALA A 33 -13.23 -13.53 -19.92
C ALA A 33 -13.23 -13.85 -21.43
N VAL A 34 -12.59 -14.96 -21.80
CA VAL A 34 -12.73 -15.53 -23.14
C VAL A 34 -14.20 -15.83 -23.35
N ALA A 35 -14.79 -15.19 -24.36
CA ALA A 35 -16.12 -15.50 -24.85
C ALA A 35 -16.11 -16.92 -25.44
N THR A 36 -16.37 -17.93 -24.61
CA THR A 36 -16.80 -19.24 -25.10
C THR A 36 -18.31 -19.21 -25.27
N THR A 37 -18.71 -18.98 -26.51
CA THR A 37 -20.04 -19.20 -27.05
C THR A 37 -20.56 -20.58 -26.62
N THR A 38 -21.80 -20.60 -26.09
CA THR A 38 -22.65 -21.75 -25.74
C THR A 38 -22.19 -22.68 -24.59
N GLY A 39 -22.84 -22.55 -23.42
CA GLY A 39 -22.90 -23.58 -22.37
C GLY A 39 -22.43 -23.12 -21.00
N THR A 40 -23.36 -22.77 -20.10
CA THR A 40 -23.24 -22.68 -18.61
C THR A 40 -21.85 -22.44 -18.00
N SER A 41 -21.07 -21.48 -18.50
CA SER A 41 -19.75 -21.17 -17.95
C SER A 41 -19.90 -20.17 -16.82
N SER A 42 -19.84 -20.66 -15.57
CA SER A 42 -19.54 -19.82 -14.41
C SER A 42 -18.31 -18.97 -14.77
N GLN A 43 -18.47 -17.65 -14.83
CA GLN A 43 -17.34 -16.72 -14.96
C GLN A 43 -16.46 -16.89 -13.72
N ASN A 44 -15.46 -17.77 -13.83
CA ASN A 44 -14.47 -17.98 -12.78
C ASN A 44 -13.51 -16.81 -12.86
N LEU A 45 -13.75 -15.80 -12.02
CA LEU A 45 -12.85 -14.69 -11.83
C LEU A 45 -11.51 -15.26 -11.33
N ASP A 46 -10.39 -14.74 -11.85
CA ASP A 46 -9.05 -15.17 -11.42
C ASP A 46 -8.81 -14.75 -9.97
N LEU A 47 -9.16 -15.65 -9.05
CA LEU A 47 -9.11 -15.43 -7.61
C LEU A 47 -7.68 -15.19 -7.13
N ALA A 48 -6.71 -15.96 -7.64
CA ALA A 48 -5.31 -15.82 -7.25
C ALA A 48 -4.74 -14.48 -7.73
N GLY A 49 -5.05 -14.08 -8.98
CA GLY A 49 -4.69 -12.76 -9.51
C GLY A 49 -5.32 -11.62 -8.72
N PHE A 50 -6.61 -11.74 -8.39
CA PHE A 50 -7.32 -10.75 -7.57
C PHE A 50 -6.69 -10.60 -6.17
N LEU A 51 -6.43 -11.71 -5.47
CA LEU A 51 -5.90 -11.67 -4.11
C LEU A 51 -4.46 -11.13 -4.07
N LYS A 52 -3.62 -11.44 -5.07
CA LYS A 52 -2.29 -10.82 -5.21
C LYS A 52 -2.37 -9.31 -5.41
N GLN A 53 -3.30 -8.84 -6.26
CA GLN A 53 -3.53 -7.42 -6.48
C GLN A 53 -4.02 -6.72 -5.21
N ALA A 54 -4.93 -7.36 -4.47
CA ALA A 54 -5.40 -6.88 -3.18
C ALA A 54 -4.26 -6.75 -2.15
N GLN A 55 -3.38 -7.75 -2.09
CA GLN A 55 -2.22 -7.76 -1.20
C GLN A 55 -1.25 -6.61 -1.54
N ALA A 56 -0.93 -6.43 -2.83
CA ALA A 56 -0.09 -5.34 -3.30
C ALA A 56 -0.71 -3.96 -2.99
N THR A 57 -2.01 -3.82 -3.19
CA THR A 57 -2.76 -2.60 -2.87
C THR A 57 -2.70 -2.27 -1.38
N ASN A 58 -2.93 -3.27 -0.51
CA ASN A 58 -2.88 -3.08 0.95
C ASN A 58 -1.45 -2.70 1.40
N ALA A 59 -0.43 -3.40 0.90
CA ALA A 59 0.96 -3.10 1.22
C ALA A 59 1.36 -1.68 0.79
N MET A 60 1.01 -1.28 -0.44
CA MET A 60 1.26 0.07 -0.95
C MET A 60 0.53 1.13 -0.12
N PHE A 61 -0.73 0.88 0.25
CA PHE A 61 -1.50 1.78 1.10
C PHE A 61 -0.82 1.97 2.45
N ILE A 62 -0.47 0.88 3.15
CA ILE A 62 0.20 0.94 4.45
C ILE A 62 1.52 1.69 4.33
N GLN A 63 2.39 1.30 3.41
CA GLN A 63 3.71 1.92 3.26
C GLN A 63 3.61 3.41 2.95
N SER A 64 2.82 3.79 1.93
CA SER A 64 2.67 5.19 1.52
C SER A 64 2.07 6.05 2.62
N ARG A 65 1.02 5.56 3.27
CA ARG A 65 0.33 6.28 4.35
C ARG A 65 1.20 6.43 5.59
N THR A 66 1.93 5.39 5.98
CA THR A 66 2.89 5.47 7.08
C THR A 66 4.01 6.44 6.77
N THR A 67 4.54 6.42 5.54
CA THR A 67 5.56 7.39 5.12
C THR A 67 5.05 8.83 5.22
N LEU A 68 3.82 9.10 4.77
CA LEU A 68 3.18 10.40 4.97
C LEU A 68 3.11 10.78 6.45
N ALA A 69 2.67 9.86 7.32
CA ALA A 69 2.60 10.12 8.74
C ALA A 69 3.98 10.42 9.33
N THR A 70 5.06 9.73 8.93
CA THR A 70 6.41 10.01 9.46
C THR A 70 6.89 11.44 9.20
N LEU A 71 6.38 12.11 8.16
CA LEU A 71 6.71 13.50 7.83
C LEU A 71 5.97 14.51 8.69
N PHE A 72 4.77 14.17 9.16
CA PHE A 72 3.93 15.03 10.00
C PHE A 72 4.07 14.74 11.49
N ALA A 73 4.47 13.51 11.83
CA ALA A 73 4.66 13.04 13.19
C ALA A 73 5.77 13.82 13.92
N GLU A 74 5.66 13.86 15.25
CA GLU A 74 6.79 14.19 16.11
C GLU A 74 7.90 13.15 15.98
N ARG A 75 9.13 13.50 16.42
CA ARG A 75 10.30 12.62 16.27
C ARG A 75 10.05 11.23 16.86
N LYS A 76 9.44 11.15 18.04
CA LYS A 76 9.16 9.87 18.71
C LYS A 76 8.23 8.99 17.87
N ASP A 77 7.08 9.53 17.48
CA ASP A 77 6.07 8.77 16.74
C ASP A 77 6.55 8.43 15.32
N SER A 78 7.35 9.30 14.71
CA SER A 78 8.02 9.04 13.44
C SER A 78 8.92 7.82 13.53
N GLU A 79 9.84 7.77 14.50
CA GLU A 79 10.75 6.63 14.67
C GLU A 79 10.01 5.32 15.06
N GLU A 80 8.93 5.43 15.83
CA GLU A 80 8.08 4.27 16.15
C GLU A 80 7.39 3.73 14.88
N LEU A 81 6.83 4.61 14.04
CA LEU A 81 6.22 4.24 12.76
C LEU A 81 7.24 3.56 11.82
N LYS A 82 8.47 4.09 11.71
CA LYS A 82 9.53 3.47 10.91
C LYS A 82 9.90 2.08 11.42
N THR A 83 10.08 1.96 12.74
CA THR A 83 10.44 0.69 13.41
C THR A 83 9.36 -0.37 13.16
N LYS A 84 8.09 -0.01 13.35
CA LYS A 84 6.97 -0.94 13.10
C LYS A 84 6.84 -1.30 11.63
N LEU A 85 7.03 -0.34 10.72
CA LEU A 85 6.99 -0.62 9.28
C LEU A 85 8.11 -1.57 8.85
N ASN A 86 9.31 -1.42 9.41
CA ASN A 86 10.41 -2.34 9.14
C ASN A 86 10.14 -3.72 9.74
N SER A 87 9.60 -3.78 10.96
CA SER A 87 9.15 -5.03 11.59
C SER A 87 8.10 -5.73 10.71
N LEU A 88 7.14 -4.99 10.17
CA LEU A 88 6.09 -5.53 9.30
C LEU A 88 6.65 -6.23 8.04
N LYS A 89 7.75 -5.71 7.47
CA LYS A 89 8.40 -6.28 6.29
C LYS A 89 9.12 -7.58 6.61
N THR A 90 9.65 -7.71 7.83
CA THR A 90 10.49 -8.85 8.24
C THR A 90 9.73 -9.93 9.01
N THR A 91 8.60 -9.60 9.62
CA THR A 91 7.78 -10.54 10.39
C THR A 91 7.08 -11.54 9.46
N SER A 92 7.34 -12.83 9.71
CA SER A 92 6.75 -13.94 8.96
C SER A 92 5.49 -14.52 9.64
N ASP A 93 5.35 -14.36 10.96
CA ASP A 93 4.15 -14.80 11.67
C ASP A 93 2.94 -13.94 11.30
N VAL A 94 1.85 -14.58 10.89
CA VAL A 94 0.66 -13.90 10.36
C VAL A 94 -0.04 -13.07 11.45
N LYS A 95 -0.17 -13.61 12.67
CA LYS A 95 -0.87 -12.90 13.77
C LYS A 95 -0.06 -11.71 14.26
N GLU A 96 1.25 -11.88 14.37
CA GLU A 96 2.16 -10.80 14.71
C GLU A 96 2.14 -9.71 13.64
N LYS A 97 2.17 -10.10 12.35
CA LYS A 97 2.06 -9.16 11.23
C LYS A 97 0.76 -8.35 11.28
N GLU A 98 -0.39 -9.00 11.54
CA GLU A 98 -1.68 -8.31 11.72
C GLU A 98 -1.66 -7.35 12.91
N ALA A 99 -1.06 -7.74 14.04
CA ALA A 99 -0.94 -6.87 15.20
C ALA A 99 -0.11 -5.62 14.88
N ILE A 100 1.04 -5.79 14.22
CA ILE A 100 1.89 -4.69 13.76
C ILE A 100 1.12 -3.78 12.79
N GLN A 101 0.34 -4.33 11.85
CA GLN A 101 -0.48 -3.51 10.94
C GLN A 101 -1.53 -2.68 11.67
N LYS A 102 -2.19 -3.24 12.69
CA LYS A 102 -3.17 -2.50 13.50
C LYS A 102 -2.53 -1.36 14.26
N GLU A 103 -1.34 -1.59 14.84
CA GLU A 103 -0.60 -0.55 15.54
C GLU A 103 -0.13 0.57 14.60
N ILE A 104 0.42 0.19 13.44
CA ILE A 104 0.77 1.16 12.38
C ILE A 104 -0.46 1.96 11.98
N THR A 105 -1.60 1.31 11.75
CA THR A 105 -2.84 1.97 11.35
C THR A 105 -3.30 2.95 12.40
N LYS A 106 -3.26 2.58 13.68
CA LYS A 106 -3.63 3.45 14.79
C LYS A 106 -2.74 4.69 14.87
N LEU A 107 -1.42 4.52 14.95
CA LEU A 107 -0.47 5.64 15.01
C LEU A 107 -0.58 6.54 13.78
N THR A 108 -0.72 5.93 12.60
CA THR A 108 -0.90 6.66 11.34
C THR A 108 -2.21 7.45 11.34
N ASN A 109 -3.32 6.88 11.84
CA ASN A 109 -4.58 7.62 11.99
C ASN A 109 -4.39 8.82 12.91
N ASP A 110 -3.80 8.62 14.09
CA ASP A 110 -3.63 9.67 15.10
C ASP A 110 -2.84 10.86 14.53
N VAL A 111 -1.72 10.58 13.85
CA VAL A 111 -0.88 11.62 13.22
C VAL A 111 -1.61 12.32 12.07
N LEU A 112 -2.21 11.55 11.16
CA LEU A 112 -2.84 12.12 9.97
C LEU A 112 -4.11 12.90 10.33
N ASP A 113 -4.90 12.45 11.30
CA ASP A 113 -6.09 13.16 11.77
C ASP A 113 -5.70 14.43 12.53
N ALA A 114 -4.62 14.42 13.32
CA ALA A 114 -4.08 15.63 13.92
C ALA A 114 -3.64 16.65 12.86
N SER A 115 -2.95 16.20 11.81
CA SER A 115 -2.50 17.08 10.72
C SER A 115 -3.67 17.74 9.96
N LYS A 116 -4.82 17.07 9.88
CA LYS A 116 -6.03 17.65 9.26
C LYS A 116 -6.71 18.66 10.16
N LYS A 117 -6.75 18.40 11.47
CA LYS A 117 -7.39 19.29 12.44
C LYS A 117 -6.65 20.61 12.55
N ASP A 118 -5.33 20.60 12.42
CA ASP A 118 -4.48 21.78 12.41
C ASP A 118 -3.84 21.99 11.03
N GLU A 119 -4.66 22.47 10.09
CA GLU A 119 -4.22 22.74 8.72
C GLU A 119 -3.07 23.76 8.70
N ALA A 120 -3.11 24.79 9.55
CA ALA A 120 -2.09 25.83 9.60
C ALA A 120 -0.73 25.27 10.02
N ALA A 121 -0.67 24.53 11.14
CA ALA A 121 0.57 23.89 11.58
C ALA A 121 1.09 22.88 10.55
N THR A 122 0.19 22.18 9.85
CA THR A 122 0.59 21.23 8.83
C THR A 122 1.16 21.91 7.59
N LEU A 123 0.59 23.03 7.15
CA LEU A 123 1.17 23.85 6.07
C LEU A 123 2.55 24.40 6.44
N GLU A 124 2.73 24.89 7.67
CA GLU A 124 4.04 25.29 8.18
C GLU A 124 5.04 24.14 8.15
N ARG A 125 4.63 22.95 8.60
CA ARG A 125 5.46 21.76 8.59
C ARG A 125 5.85 21.34 7.17
N ILE A 126 4.92 21.36 6.22
CA ILE A 126 5.18 21.10 4.80
C ILE A 126 6.20 22.11 4.26
N ASN A 127 6.04 23.39 4.57
CA ASN A 127 6.94 24.44 4.10
C ASN A 127 8.36 24.27 4.66
N ALA A 128 8.48 23.83 5.91
CA ALA A 128 9.74 23.56 6.60
C ALA A 128 10.45 22.27 6.14
N LEU A 129 9.77 21.38 5.39
CA LEU A 129 10.41 20.19 4.85
C LEU A 129 11.53 20.55 3.87
N SER A 130 12.63 19.79 3.96
CA SER A 130 13.70 19.83 2.96
C SER A 130 13.21 19.39 1.58
N VAL A 131 13.99 19.68 0.53
CA VAL A 131 13.64 19.30 -0.85
C VAL A 131 13.42 17.79 -0.99
N SER A 132 14.27 16.97 -0.37
CA SER A 132 14.14 15.51 -0.38
C SER A 132 12.88 15.05 0.35
N GLN A 133 12.54 15.67 1.49
CA GLN A 133 11.32 15.36 2.22
C GLN A 133 10.05 15.79 1.48
N LYS A 134 10.09 16.91 0.76
CA LYS A 134 8.98 17.34 -0.13
C LYS A 134 8.80 16.38 -1.30
N GLN A 135 9.89 15.86 -1.86
CA GLN A 135 9.81 14.83 -2.89
C GLN A 135 9.23 13.52 -2.31
N LEU A 136 9.67 13.12 -1.12
CA LEU A 136 9.14 11.95 -0.44
C LEU A 136 7.65 12.10 -0.12
N LEU A 137 7.21 13.29 0.29
CA LEU A 137 5.81 13.64 0.51
C LEU A 137 4.99 13.44 -0.76
N VAL A 138 5.44 13.99 -1.89
CA VAL A 138 4.77 13.86 -3.19
C VAL A 138 4.73 12.41 -3.67
N ASN A 139 5.84 11.67 -3.55
CA ASN A 139 5.91 10.26 -3.96
C ASN A 139 4.98 9.39 -3.11
N SER A 140 4.98 9.62 -1.80
CA SER A 140 4.12 8.90 -0.87
C SER A 140 2.65 9.20 -1.15
N LEU A 141 2.28 10.46 -1.37
CA LEU A 141 0.92 10.82 -1.73
C LEU A 141 0.49 10.22 -3.07
N THR A 142 1.40 10.15 -4.04
CA THR A 142 1.14 9.50 -5.33
C THR A 142 0.79 8.03 -5.14
N ASN A 143 1.62 7.28 -4.41
CA ASN A 143 1.35 5.87 -4.11
C ASN A 143 0.08 5.67 -3.27
N PHE A 144 -0.19 6.59 -2.34
CA PHE A 144 -1.39 6.55 -1.52
C PHE A 144 -2.65 6.71 -2.37
N ALA A 145 -2.61 7.63 -3.33
CA ALA A 145 -3.68 7.82 -4.31
C ALA A 145 -3.83 6.61 -5.25
N ILE A 146 -2.74 6.04 -5.77
CA ILE A 146 -2.77 4.81 -6.59
C ILE A 146 -3.43 3.67 -5.81
N ALA A 147 -3.04 3.47 -4.54
CA ALA A 147 -3.62 2.43 -3.69
C ALA A 147 -5.10 2.69 -3.41
N GLY A 148 -5.50 3.95 -3.17
CA GLY A 148 -6.90 4.33 -3.01
C GLY A 148 -7.76 4.05 -4.25
N LEU A 149 -7.24 4.33 -5.46
CA LEU A 149 -7.90 4.00 -6.73
C LEU A 149 -7.97 2.49 -6.94
N SER A 150 -6.86 1.79 -6.72
CA SER A 150 -6.78 0.32 -6.84
C SER A 150 -7.78 -0.37 -5.92
N ALA A 151 -7.93 0.12 -4.69
CA ALA A 151 -8.89 -0.42 -3.74
C ALA A 151 -10.34 -0.20 -4.18
N ARG A 152 -10.68 0.99 -4.70
CA ARG A 152 -12.01 1.27 -5.26
C ARG A 152 -12.34 0.31 -6.40
N GLU A 153 -11.38 0.10 -7.28
CA GLU A 153 -11.46 -0.84 -8.40
C GLU A 153 -11.65 -2.30 -7.92
N LEU A 154 -10.89 -2.74 -6.93
CA LEU A 154 -11.01 -4.08 -6.35
C LEU A 154 -12.36 -4.32 -5.65
N VAL A 155 -12.90 -3.30 -4.97
CA VAL A 155 -14.19 -3.42 -4.27
C VAL A 155 -15.34 -3.70 -5.23
N LEU A 156 -15.29 -3.23 -6.48
CA LEU A 156 -16.30 -3.54 -7.50
C LEU A 156 -16.48 -5.05 -7.72
N ASN A 157 -15.39 -5.80 -7.67
CA ASN A 157 -15.37 -7.26 -7.88
C ASN A 157 -15.38 -8.07 -6.58
N SER A 158 -15.25 -7.41 -5.42
CA SER A 158 -15.08 -8.07 -4.11
C SER A 158 -16.25 -8.97 -3.72
N LYS A 159 -17.48 -8.65 -4.15
CA LYS A 159 -18.68 -9.47 -3.88
C LYS A 159 -18.63 -10.82 -4.61
N GLN A 160 -18.26 -10.81 -5.89
CA GLN A 160 -18.13 -12.02 -6.68
C GLN A 160 -16.97 -12.89 -6.15
N VAL A 161 -15.84 -12.26 -5.83
CA VAL A 161 -14.70 -12.92 -5.18
C VAL A 161 -15.10 -13.57 -3.86
N SER A 162 -15.82 -12.85 -2.99
CA SER A 162 -16.27 -13.39 -1.70
C SER A 162 -17.18 -14.62 -1.87
N MET A 163 -18.09 -14.58 -2.86
CA MET A 163 -18.95 -15.73 -3.18
C MET A 163 -18.14 -16.92 -3.70
N GLN A 164 -17.15 -16.68 -4.56
CA GLN A 164 -16.25 -17.72 -5.10
C GLN A 164 -15.38 -18.34 -4.00
N MET A 165 -14.88 -17.53 -3.07
CA MET A 165 -14.14 -18.02 -1.90
C MET A 165 -15.02 -18.90 -1.01
N LEU A 166 -16.29 -18.53 -0.81
CA LEU A 166 -17.22 -19.30 0.02
C LEU A 166 -17.65 -20.61 -0.65
N SER A 167 -17.86 -20.59 -1.98
CA SER A 167 -18.26 -21.78 -2.73
C SER A 167 -17.10 -22.74 -3.02
N ASN A 168 -15.87 -22.23 -3.11
CA ASN A 168 -14.67 -23.04 -3.32
C ASN A 168 -13.47 -22.55 -2.47
N PRO A 169 -13.46 -22.83 -1.16
CA PRO A 169 -12.38 -22.39 -0.26
C PRO A 169 -10.99 -22.91 -0.64
N ARG A 170 -10.90 -24.06 -1.31
CA ARG A 170 -9.63 -24.65 -1.75
C ARG A 170 -8.93 -23.81 -2.81
N SER A 171 -9.69 -23.10 -3.65
CA SER A 171 -9.12 -22.20 -4.67
C SER A 171 -8.38 -20.99 -4.07
N VAL A 172 -8.61 -20.66 -2.79
CA VAL A 172 -7.84 -19.63 -2.08
C VAL A 172 -6.40 -20.10 -1.85
N SER A 173 -6.19 -21.39 -1.59
CA SER A 173 -4.86 -21.94 -1.31
C SER A 173 -3.91 -21.81 -2.51
N ASP A 174 -4.44 -21.81 -3.74
CA ASP A 174 -3.66 -21.59 -4.97
C ASP A 174 -3.06 -20.17 -5.04
N SER A 175 -3.58 -19.23 -4.24
CA SER A 175 -3.00 -17.88 -4.08
C SER A 175 -1.88 -17.82 -3.04
N GLY A 176 -1.65 -18.89 -2.28
CA GLY A 176 -0.71 -18.92 -1.16
C GLY A 176 -1.23 -18.30 0.13
N MET A 177 -2.53 -18.01 0.23
CA MET A 177 -3.18 -17.46 1.43
C MET A 177 -4.13 -18.47 2.07
N SER A 178 -4.38 -18.32 3.37
CA SER A 178 -5.51 -18.98 4.01
C SER A 178 -6.82 -18.25 3.70
N PHE A 179 -7.95 -18.94 3.87
CA PHE A 179 -9.27 -18.33 3.73
C PHE A 179 -9.47 -17.12 4.66
N MET A 180 -8.96 -17.21 5.90
CA MET A 180 -9.08 -16.12 6.87
C MET A 180 -8.23 -14.92 6.45
N ASP A 181 -7.02 -15.14 5.95
CA ASP A 181 -6.15 -14.05 5.46
C ASP A 181 -6.78 -13.34 4.27
N ALA A 182 -7.31 -14.11 3.31
CA ALA A 182 -7.99 -13.56 2.15
C ALA A 182 -9.25 -12.76 2.54
N LYS A 183 -10.00 -13.22 3.56
CA LYS A 183 -11.15 -12.48 4.10
C LYS A 183 -10.72 -11.19 4.81
N GLY A 184 -9.67 -11.24 5.61
CA GLY A 184 -9.08 -10.07 6.28
C GLY A 184 -8.64 -9.02 5.25
N LEU A 185 -7.90 -9.47 4.23
CA LEU A 185 -7.42 -8.63 3.13
C LEU A 185 -8.55 -7.97 2.34
N LEU A 186 -9.64 -8.69 2.06
CA LEU A 186 -10.84 -8.10 1.44
C LEU A 186 -11.47 -7.01 2.32
N GLY A 187 -11.48 -7.23 3.65
CA GLY A 187 -11.89 -6.24 4.63
C GLY A 187 -11.02 -4.98 4.60
N ASP A 188 -9.70 -5.16 4.57
CA ASP A 188 -8.73 -4.06 4.49
C ASP A 188 -8.92 -3.24 3.20
N VAL A 189 -8.97 -3.90 2.04
CA VAL A 189 -9.19 -3.24 0.75
C VAL A 189 -10.52 -2.47 0.74
N THR A 190 -11.57 -3.04 1.33
CA THR A 190 -12.85 -2.33 1.50
C THR A 190 -12.71 -1.10 2.41
N GLY A 191 -11.96 -1.22 3.51
CA GLY A 191 -11.64 -0.11 4.40
C GLY A 191 -10.84 0.99 3.71
N ILE A 192 -9.87 0.62 2.88
CA ILE A 192 -9.08 1.56 2.07
C ILE A 192 -9.98 2.31 1.10
N ALA A 193 -10.83 1.60 0.34
CA ALA A 193 -11.73 2.22 -0.64
C ALA A 193 -12.68 3.25 0.01
N LYS A 194 -13.18 2.95 1.21
CA LYS A 194 -14.02 3.86 2.00
C LYS A 194 -13.27 5.12 2.43
N ASN A 195 -11.99 4.99 2.78
CA ASN A 195 -11.15 6.10 3.25
C ASN A 195 -10.32 6.74 2.13
N ALA A 196 -10.51 6.34 0.87
CA ALA A 196 -9.73 6.82 -0.26
C ALA A 196 -9.85 8.34 -0.50
N THR A 197 -10.92 8.98 -0.02
CA THR A 197 -11.09 10.45 -0.08
C THR A 197 -9.91 11.19 0.56
N MET A 198 -9.33 10.63 1.62
CA MET A 198 -8.15 11.19 2.28
C MET A 198 -6.98 11.29 1.28
N ALA A 199 -6.73 10.23 0.50
CA ALA A 199 -5.66 10.14 -0.48
C ALA A 199 -5.95 10.94 -1.77
N LEU A 200 -7.21 10.98 -2.19
CA LEU A 200 -7.62 11.47 -3.51
C LEU A 200 -8.08 12.92 -3.53
N VAL A 201 -8.46 13.47 -2.38
CA VAL A 201 -9.04 14.82 -2.29
C VAL A 201 -8.35 15.64 -1.21
N GLU A 202 -8.36 15.18 0.03
CA GLU A 202 -7.98 16.00 1.18
C GLU A 202 -6.49 16.35 1.19
N TYR A 203 -5.60 15.35 1.14
CA TYR A 203 -4.15 15.61 1.06
C TYR A 203 -3.74 16.32 -0.24
N PRO A 204 -4.27 15.96 -1.42
CA PRO A 204 -3.99 16.74 -2.64
C PRO A 204 -4.36 18.22 -2.53
N GLN A 205 -5.49 18.55 -1.90
CA GLN A 205 -5.87 19.94 -1.63
C GLN A 205 -4.89 20.63 -0.69
N LEU A 206 -4.46 19.94 0.38
CA LEU A 206 -3.45 20.45 1.31
C LEU A 206 -2.11 20.72 0.60
N MET A 207 -1.65 19.80 -0.25
CA MET A 207 -0.42 19.98 -1.04
C MET A 207 -0.53 21.19 -1.97
N LYS A 208 -1.68 21.37 -2.62
CA LYS A 208 -1.95 22.54 -3.48
C LYS A 208 -1.89 23.84 -2.68
N LYS A 209 -2.47 23.88 -1.48
CA LYS A 209 -2.41 25.03 -0.57
C LYS A 209 -0.97 25.33 -0.13
N ALA A 210 -0.14 24.31 0.05
CA ALA A 210 1.29 24.45 0.35
C ALA A 210 2.14 24.84 -0.88
N GLY A 211 1.53 25.08 -2.04
CA GLY A 211 2.25 25.43 -3.27
C GLY A 211 3.04 24.28 -3.89
N LEU A 212 2.81 23.03 -3.45
CA LEU A 212 3.45 21.86 -4.04
C LEU A 212 2.72 21.47 -5.34
N ASN A 213 3.49 21.24 -6.39
CA ASN A 213 2.98 20.78 -7.68
C ASN A 213 2.66 19.27 -7.64
N PHE A 214 1.62 18.91 -6.89
CA PHE A 214 1.11 17.55 -6.86
C PHE A 214 0.07 17.34 -7.96
N LYS A 215 0.28 16.32 -8.80
CA LYS A 215 -0.72 15.83 -9.75
C LYS A 215 -1.19 14.47 -9.27
N ALA A 216 -2.48 14.38 -8.93
CA ALA A 216 -3.07 13.11 -8.55
C ALA A 216 -3.01 12.13 -9.73
N PRO A 217 -2.72 10.85 -9.50
CA PRO A 217 -2.86 9.82 -10.52
C PRO A 217 -4.34 9.73 -10.95
N GLU A 218 -4.57 9.56 -12.25
CA GLU A 218 -5.92 9.47 -12.81
C GLU A 218 -6.48 8.03 -12.78
N SER A 219 -5.61 7.03 -12.60
CA SER A 219 -6.01 5.63 -12.58
C SER A 219 -5.13 4.77 -11.66
N ALA A 220 -5.65 3.61 -11.27
CA ALA A 220 -4.90 2.58 -10.54
C ALA A 220 -3.74 1.98 -11.36
N ALA A 221 -3.75 2.17 -12.69
CA ALA A 221 -2.72 1.68 -13.60
C ALA A 221 -1.48 2.58 -13.64
N ALA A 222 -1.51 3.73 -12.97
CA ALA A 222 -0.34 4.59 -12.85
C ALA A 222 0.81 3.82 -12.20
N LYS A 223 2.03 4.05 -12.70
CA LYS A 223 3.22 3.38 -12.20
C LYS A 223 3.51 3.83 -10.76
N PRO A 224 3.63 2.90 -9.79
CA PRO A 224 4.04 3.25 -8.43
C PRO A 224 5.45 3.86 -8.42
N VAL A 225 5.65 4.80 -7.51
CA VAL A 225 6.95 5.44 -7.28
C VAL A 225 7.67 4.70 -6.18
N ASP A 226 8.98 4.48 -6.31
CA ASP A 226 9.74 3.82 -5.24
C ASP A 226 9.92 4.77 -4.05
N ILE A 227 9.52 4.30 -2.87
CA ILE A 227 9.66 4.97 -1.57
C ILE A 227 10.26 4.01 -0.52
N SER A 228 10.83 2.89 -0.97
CA SER A 228 11.25 1.79 -0.10
C SER A 228 12.50 2.09 0.71
N ASP A 229 13.39 2.92 0.16
CA ASP A 229 14.67 3.32 0.78
C ASP A 229 14.55 4.59 1.65
N SER A 230 13.35 5.15 1.77
CA SER A 230 13.12 6.46 2.40
C SER A 230 12.70 6.37 3.87
N ILE A 231 12.72 5.17 4.46
CA ILE A 231 12.19 4.84 5.78
C ILE A 231 13.10 3.84 6.48
#